data_AF-A0A969B899-F1
#
_entry.id   AF-A0A969B899-F1
#
_cell.length_a   1.000
_cell.length_b   1.000
_cell.length_c   1.000
_cell.angle_alpha   90.00
_cell.angle_beta   90.00
_cell.angle_gamma   90.00
#
_symmetry.space_group_name_H-M   'P 1'
#
loop_
_entity.id
_entity.type
_entity.pdbx_description
1 polymer ?
#
loop_
_entity_poly.entity_id
_entity_poly.type
_entity_poly.pdbx_seq_one_letter_code
_entity_poly.pdbx_strand_id
1 'polypeptide(L)' 'MQNNKFLWLVANDLITKHRDGFSQYVLVFPGKRASLYFKKYLSGLISAPVMLPKFITINELFKEITGLAEPSHCI' A
#
# COMPACT_ATOMS: atom_id res chain seq x y z
N MET A 1 -22.22 5.69 9.54
CA MET A 1 -21.14 6.37 8.79
C MET A 1 -20.86 5.56 7.53
N GLN A 2 -21.45 5.93 6.39
CA GLN A 2 -21.12 5.36 5.08
C GLN A 2 -19.77 5.95 4.65
N ASN A 3 -18.66 5.24 4.88
CA ASN A 3 -17.34 5.69 4.47
C ASN A 3 -17.14 5.31 2.99
N ASN A 4 -17.86 5.99 2.08
CA ASN A 4 -17.84 5.82 0.61
C ASN A 4 -16.51 6.25 -0.04
N LYS A 5 -15.38 6.08 0.65
CA LYS A 5 -14.07 6.45 0.16
C LYS A 5 -13.46 5.23 -0.51
N PHE A 6 -13.09 5.37 -1.77
CA PHE A 6 -12.49 4.31 -2.59
C PHE A 6 -11.43 3.49 -1.83
N LEU A 7 -10.49 4.16 -1.14
CA LEU A 7 -9.43 3.48 -0.38
C LEU A 7 -9.94 2.60 0.77
N TRP A 8 -11.07 2.96 1.39
CA TRP A 8 -11.68 2.15 2.44
C TRP A 8 -12.34 0.90 1.87
N LEU A 9 -13.09 1.04 0.77
CA LEU A 9 -13.69 -0.09 0.07
C LEU A 9 -12.62 -1.08 -0.40
N VAL A 10 -11.53 -0.57 -1.00
CA VAL A 10 -10.39 -1.38 -1.43
C VAL A 10 -9.70 -2.05 -0.24
N ALA A 11 -9.50 -1.33 0.89
CA ALA A 11 -8.90 -1.91 2.09
C ALA A 11 -9.75 -3.04 2.68
N ASN A 12 -11.07 -2.85 2.74
CA ASN A 12 -12.02 -3.86 3.20
C ASN A 12 -12.01 -5.08 2.27
N ASP A 13 -12.09 -4.87 0.96
CA ASP A 13 -12.10 -5.94 -0.05
C ASP A 13 -10.79 -6.75 -0.06
N LEU A 14 -9.65 -6.09 0.13
CA LEU A 14 -8.37 -6.78 0.25
C LEU A 14 -8.33 -7.69 1.48
N ILE A 15 -8.73 -7.18 2.65
CA ILE A 15 -8.72 -7.98 3.89
C ILE A 15 -9.66 -9.18 3.78
N THR A 16 -10.83 -9.00 3.15
CA THR A 16 -11.81 -10.09 3.03
C THR A 16 -11.39 -11.15 2.01
N LYS A 17 -10.81 -10.76 0.87
CA LYS A 17 -10.43 -11.71 -0.21
C LYS A 17 -9.11 -12.43 0.04
N HIS A 18 -8.16 -11.81 0.74
CA HIS A 18 -6.78 -12.30 0.79
C HIS A 18 -6.27 -12.69 2.18
N ARG A 19 -7.15 -13.11 3.11
CA ARG A 19 -6.77 -13.48 4.50
C ARG A 19 -5.53 -14.38 4.62
N ASP A 20 -5.29 -15.28 3.66
CA ASP A 20 -4.25 -16.30 3.74
C ASP A 20 -3.04 -16.06 2.81
N GLY A 21 -3.04 -15.00 1.99
CA GLY A 21 -2.09 -14.87 0.88
C GLY A 21 -1.45 -13.49 0.69
N PHE A 22 -1.52 -12.60 1.66
CA PHE A 22 -1.12 -11.20 1.47
C PHE A 22 0.37 -10.97 1.16
N SER A 23 1.27 -11.84 1.60
CA SER A 23 2.72 -11.61 1.48
C SER A 23 3.23 -11.66 0.03
N GLN A 24 2.46 -12.21 -0.91
CA GLN A 24 2.85 -12.32 -2.32
C GLN A 24 2.41 -11.13 -3.18
N TYR A 25 1.66 -10.19 -2.61
CA TYR A 25 1.13 -9.04 -3.33
C TYR A 25 1.88 -7.76 -3.01
N VAL A 26 1.98 -6.89 -4.00
CA VAL A 26 2.54 -5.54 -3.87
C VAL A 26 1.48 -4.54 -4.30
N LEU A 27 1.13 -3.63 -3.39
CA LEU A 27 0.23 -2.52 -3.69
C LEU A 27 1.05 -1.31 -4.13
N VAL A 28 0.82 -0.87 -5.37
CA VAL A 28 1.48 0.27 -5.98
C VAL A 28 0.54 1.47 -5.95
N PHE A 29 0.97 2.55 -5.32
CA PHE A 29 0.22 3.81 -5.25
C PHE A 29 0.83 4.88 -6.14
N PRO A 30 0.01 5.81 -6.66
CA PRO A 30 0.52 6.95 -7.43
C PRO A 30 1.40 7.90 -6.59
N GLY A 31 1.27 7.88 -5.27
CA GLY A 31 2.13 8.69 -4.39
C GLY A 31 1.98 8.36 -2.90
N LYS A 32 2.88 8.93 -2.08
CA LYS A 32 2.99 8.65 -0.63
C LYS A 32 1.74 9.00 0.17
N ARG A 33 0.98 10.00 -0.29
CA ARG A 33 -0.27 10.42 0.39
C ARG A 33 -1.34 9.32 0.30
N ALA A 34 -1.52 8.70 -0.86
CA ALA A 34 -2.51 7.64 -1.04
C ALA A 34 -2.18 6.40 -0.18
N SER A 35 -0.92 6.00 -0.13
CA SER A 35 -0.49 4.88 0.72
C SER A 35 -0.64 5.20 2.22
N LEU A 36 -0.39 6.44 2.64
CA LEU A 36 -0.62 6.87 4.03
C LEU A 36 -2.10 6.82 4.43
N TYR A 37 -2.99 7.36 3.60
CA TYR A 37 -4.44 7.28 3.85
C TYR A 37 -4.92 5.84 3.85
N PHE A 38 -4.45 5.00 2.91
CA PHE A 38 -4.78 3.59 2.86
C PHE A 38 -4.37 2.87 4.14
N LYS A 39 -3.12 3.05 4.61
CA LYS A 39 -2.64 2.49 5.88
C LYS A 39 -3.50 2.91 7.08
N LYS A 40 -3.97 4.16 7.11
CA LYS A 40 -4.87 4.64 8.17
C LYS A 40 -6.22 3.94 8.16
N TYR A 41 -6.84 3.76 6.98
CA TYR A 41 -8.10 3.01 6.87
C TYR A 41 -7.90 1.54 7.23
N LEU A 42 -6.80 0.96 6.76
CA LEU A 42 -6.44 -0.42 7.01
C LEU A 42 -6.23 -0.69 8.51
N SER A 43 -5.51 0.19 9.20
CA SER A 43 -5.29 0.09 10.66
C SER A 43 -6.60 0.15 11.46
N GLY A 44 -7.63 0.84 10.97
CA GLY A 44 -8.94 0.85 11.61
C GLY A 44 -9.81 -0.38 11.31
N LEU A 45 -9.47 -1.14 10.25
CA LEU A 45 -10.16 -2.36 9.85
C LEU A 45 -9.52 -3.63 10.43
N ILE A 46 -8.22 -3.59 10.70
CA ILE A 46 -7.46 -4.72 11.22
C ILE A 46 -7.47 -4.68 12.75
N SER A 47 -7.97 -5.75 13.38
CA SER A 47 -7.97 -5.92 14.84
C SER A 47 -6.86 -6.85 15.36
N ALA A 48 -6.21 -7.62 14.47
CA ALA A 48 -5.18 -8.60 14.80
C ALA A 48 -3.98 -8.48 13.84
N PRO A 49 -2.76 -8.88 14.22
CA PRO A 49 -1.60 -8.78 13.34
C PRO A 49 -1.78 -9.69 12.11
N VAL A 50 -2.14 -9.09 10.98
CA VAL A 50 -2.19 -9.76 9.67
C VAL A 50 -0.89 -9.48 8.93
N MET A 51 -0.38 -10.48 8.20
CA MET A 51 0.72 -10.25 7.26
C MET A 51 0.22 -9.33 6.15
N LEU A 52 0.83 -8.16 6.02
CA LEU A 52 0.44 -7.16 5.05
C LEU A 52 1.30 -7.24 3.79
N PRO A 53 0.75 -6.86 2.62
CA PRO A 53 1.49 -6.77 1.37
C PRO A 53 2.45 -5.58 1.42
N LYS A 54 3.48 -5.58 0.57
CA LYS A 54 4.36 -4.42 0.45
C LYS A 54 3.60 -3.24 -0.15
N PHE A 55 3.63 -2.09 0.51
CA PHE A 55 3.04 -0.85 -0.01
C PHE A 55 4.15 0.05 -0.58
N ILE A 56 4.17 0.23 -1.90
CA ILE A 56 5.17 1.06 -2.58
C ILE A 56 4.50 2.12 -3.45
N THR A 57 5.25 3.14 -3.85
CA THR A 57 4.78 4.10 -4.86
C THR A 57 5.28 3.69 -6.24
N ILE A 58 4.70 4.27 -7.29
CA ILE A 58 5.19 4.08 -8.67
C ILE A 58 6.68 4.43 -8.77
N ASN A 59 7.13 5.52 -8.13
CA ASN A 59 8.54 5.91 -8.10
C ASN A 59 9.44 4.84 -7.45
N GLU A 60 9.00 4.27 -6.33
CA GLU A 60 9.73 3.18 -5.64
C GLU A 60 9.75 1.90 -6.48
N LEU A 61 8.65 1.56 -7.17
CA LEU A 61 8.61 0.42 -8.09
C LEU A 61 9.64 0.59 -9.21
N PHE A 62 9.66 1.76 -9.86
CA PHE A 62 10.64 2.04 -10.91
C PHE A 62 12.07 1.98 -10.39
N LYS A 63 12.33 2.51 -9.19
CA LYS A 63 13.63 2.43 -8.54
C LYS A 63 14.08 0.98 -8.29
N GLU A 64 13.18 0.12 -7.80
CA GLU A 64 13.49 -1.31 -7.59
C GLU A 64 13.74 -2.07 -8.90
N ILE A 65 12.95 -1.81 -9.95
CA ILE A 65 13.09 -2.51 -11.24
C ILE A 65 14.33 -2.06 -12.00
N THR A 66 14.60 -0.75 -12.02
CA THR A 66 15.67 -0.18 -12.83
C THR A 66 17.03 -0.20 -12.11
N GLY A 67 17.06 -0.35 -10.79
CA GLY A 67 18.27 -0.21 -9.98
C GLY A 67 18.86 1.21 -10.01
N LEU A 68 18.18 2.17 -10.64
CA LEU A 68 18.61 3.55 -10.73
C LEU A 68 18.25 4.24 -9.42
N ALA A 69 19.26 4.39 -8.55
CA ALA A 69 19.15 5.31 -7.44
C ALA A 69 18.78 6.69 -7.99
N GLU A 70 17.80 7.35 -7.36
CA GLU A 70 17.64 8.79 -7.53
C GLU A 70 19.03 9.44 -7.43
N PRO A 71 19.38 10.39 -8.31
CA PRO A 71 20.64 11.12 -8.24
C PRO A 71 20.61 12.03 -7.00
N SER A 72 20.67 11.44 -5.82
CA SER A 72 20.87 12.12 -4.56
C SER A 72 22.37 12.24 -4.37
N HIS A 73 22.85 13.48 -4.50
CA HIS A 73 24.18 13.99 -4.15
C HIS A 73 25.19 14.15 -5.30
N CYS A 74 24.89 15.10 -6.19
CA CYS A 74 25.91 15.85 -6.94
C CYS A 74 25.56 17.34 -6.89
N ILE A 75 25.61 17.97 -5.71
CA ILE A 75 25.80 19.41 -5.58
C ILE A 75 26.47 19.74 -4.24
#